data_AF-A0A2E8EX08-F1
#
_entry.id   AF-A0A2E8EX08-F1
#
_cell.length_a   1.000
_cell.length_b   1.000
_cell.length_c   1.000
_cell.angle_alpha   90.00
_cell.angle_beta   90.00
_cell.angle_gamma   90.00
#
_symmetry.space_group_name_H-M   'P 1'
#
loop_
_entity.id
_entity.type
_entity.pdbx_description
1 polymer ?
#
loop_
_entity_poly.entity_id
_entity_poly.type
_entity_poly.pdbx_seq_one_letter_code
_entity_poly.pdbx_strand_id
1 'polypeptide(L)'
;MTNRSDRDVLWDHFVNTAPADAKNDLTPHVQAAPEGRVYPVQSASDDPATNSQTIKDLGQWLGANMVGIAALDETLQPVSTPEAGGESIALPLGIVCVVFSDYDPEQSKGMGGQQAAQVGAVILHHLRAYILELGFRASFSDLDSATVAEAAALGHRNQNGQLVTRSKSPHSVASYVLCTDLPLAPDGRLNAS
;
A
#
# COMPACT_ATOMS: atom_id res chain seq x y z
N MET A 1 -9.94 -39.43 -6.83
CA MET A 1 -10.92 -38.60 -6.10
C MET A 1 -10.30 -38.29 -4.74
N THR A 2 -9.69 -37.12 -4.59
CA THR A 2 -9.24 -36.64 -3.27
C THR A 2 -10.49 -36.47 -2.40
N ASN A 3 -10.53 -37.16 -1.26
CA ASN A 3 -11.66 -37.09 -0.34
C ASN A 3 -11.84 -35.64 0.11
N ARG A 4 -13.09 -35.20 0.16
CA ARG A 4 -13.47 -33.83 0.55
C ARG A 4 -12.86 -33.43 1.91
N SER A 5 -12.70 -34.39 2.83
CA SER A 5 -12.03 -34.23 4.13
C SER A 5 -10.56 -33.81 4.05
N ASP A 6 -9.78 -34.38 3.12
CA ASP A 6 -8.35 -34.08 3.01
C ASP A 6 -8.15 -32.71 2.36
N ARG A 7 -9.07 -32.34 1.45
CA ARG A 7 -9.13 -31.00 0.87
C ARG A 7 -9.43 -29.95 1.95
N ASP A 8 -10.32 -30.27 2.88
CA ASP A 8 -10.69 -29.36 3.97
C ASP A 8 -9.52 -29.18 4.97
N VAL A 9 -8.75 -30.24 5.27
CA VAL A 9 -7.54 -30.16 6.11
C VAL A 9 -6.42 -29.38 5.43
N LEU A 10 -6.16 -29.62 4.14
CA LEU A 10 -5.16 -28.88 3.39
C LEU A 10 -5.53 -27.40 3.24
N TRP A 11 -6.82 -27.12 3.04
CA TRP A 11 -7.32 -25.75 2.98
C TRP A 11 -7.18 -25.04 4.33
N ASP A 12 -7.55 -25.70 5.43
CA ASP A 12 -7.37 -25.15 6.78
C ASP A 12 -5.89 -24.86 7.07
N HIS A 13 -4.99 -25.79 6.74
CA HIS A 13 -3.56 -25.59 6.85
C HIS A 13 -3.08 -24.37 6.03
N PHE A 14 -3.51 -24.27 4.77
CA PHE A 14 -3.19 -23.15 3.90
C PHE A 14 -3.64 -21.79 4.46
N VAL A 15 -4.85 -21.73 5.02
CA VAL A 15 -5.43 -20.50 5.59
C VAL A 15 -4.73 -20.10 6.89
N ASN A 16 -4.50 -21.07 7.78
CA ASN A 16 -4.20 -20.81 9.18
C ASN A 16 -2.75 -21.04 9.59
N THR A 17 -1.96 -21.78 8.82
CA THR A 17 -0.58 -22.10 9.19
C THR A 17 0.40 -21.15 8.51
N ALA A 18 1.15 -20.41 9.32
CA ALA A 18 2.20 -19.52 8.83
C ALA A 18 3.31 -20.29 8.11
N PRO A 19 4.06 -19.63 7.19
CA PRO A 19 5.32 -20.16 6.68
C PRO A 19 6.24 -20.59 7.81
N ALA A 20 6.87 -21.75 7.68
CA ALA A 20 7.79 -22.28 8.68
C ALA A 20 9.09 -21.43 8.79
N ASP A 21 9.43 -20.70 7.74
CA ASP A 21 10.56 -19.76 7.70
C ASP A 21 10.05 -18.36 7.35
N ALA A 22 10.22 -17.42 8.27
CA ALA A 22 9.82 -16.02 8.08
C ALA A 22 10.58 -15.35 6.93
N LYS A 23 11.74 -15.88 6.52
CA LYS A 23 12.45 -15.41 5.32
C LYS A 23 11.72 -15.73 4.02
N ASN A 24 10.66 -16.53 4.04
CA ASN A 24 9.83 -16.77 2.87
C ASN A 24 8.57 -15.87 2.85
N ASP A 25 8.39 -14.98 3.83
CA ASP A 25 7.33 -13.98 3.78
C ASP A 25 7.68 -12.92 2.72
N LEU A 26 6.78 -12.75 1.76
CA LEU A 26 6.96 -11.85 0.62
C LEU A 26 6.98 -10.38 1.03
N THR A 27 6.14 -10.01 2.01
CA THR A 27 5.91 -8.61 2.39
C THR A 27 7.21 -7.87 2.76
N PRO A 28 8.04 -8.37 3.71
CA PRO A 28 9.29 -7.70 4.06
C PRO A 28 10.29 -7.62 2.90
N HIS A 29 10.31 -8.59 1.98
CA HIS A 29 11.20 -8.55 0.81
C HIS A 29 10.80 -7.47 -0.18
N VAL A 30 9.50 -7.31 -0.44
CA VAL A 30 8.98 -6.28 -1.36
C VAL A 30 9.20 -4.87 -0.78
N GLN A 31 9.08 -4.73 0.54
CA GLN A 31 9.35 -3.47 1.25
C GLN A 31 10.84 -3.11 1.24
N ALA A 32 11.72 -4.08 1.53
CA ALA A 32 13.17 -3.88 1.56
C ALA A 32 13.82 -3.80 0.17
N ALA A 33 13.05 -4.04 -0.90
CA ALA A 33 13.56 -3.98 -2.25
C ALA A 33 14.02 -2.55 -2.61
N PRO A 34 15.19 -2.39 -3.26
CA PRO A 34 15.76 -1.10 -3.60
C PRO A 34 14.75 -0.20 -4.33
N GLU A 35 14.76 1.10 -4.03
CA GLU A 35 13.77 2.05 -4.56
C GLU A 35 13.73 2.04 -6.10
N GLY A 36 14.89 1.95 -6.73
CA GLY A 36 15.04 2.02 -8.19
C GLY A 36 15.61 3.36 -8.63
N ARG A 37 15.73 3.55 -9.94
CA ARG A 37 16.21 4.82 -10.52
C ARG A 37 15.03 5.63 -11.00
N VAL A 38 15.03 6.92 -10.68
CA VAL A 38 14.10 7.89 -11.25
C VAL A 38 14.47 8.10 -12.72
N TYR A 39 13.49 8.03 -13.62
CA TYR A 39 13.70 8.34 -15.03
C TYR A 39 14.08 9.82 -15.18
N PRO A 40 15.12 10.18 -15.94
CA PRO A 40 15.71 11.52 -15.89
C PRO A 40 14.84 12.61 -16.52
N VAL A 41 13.78 12.25 -17.26
CA VAL A 41 12.90 13.20 -17.94
C VAL A 41 11.49 13.04 -17.38
N GLN A 42 10.95 14.09 -16.78
CA GLN A 42 9.54 14.07 -16.39
C GLN A 42 8.67 13.98 -17.65
N SER A 43 7.96 12.87 -17.80
CA SER A 43 6.91 12.78 -18.81
C SER A 43 5.82 13.78 -18.46
N ALA A 44 5.27 14.48 -19.46
CA ALA A 44 4.27 15.55 -19.28
C ALA A 44 3.20 15.10 -18.29
N SER A 45 3.33 15.58 -17.05
CA SER A 45 2.38 15.32 -15.98
C SER A 45 1.08 15.98 -16.40
N ASP A 46 0.01 15.18 -16.50
CA ASP A 46 -1.33 15.73 -16.55
C ASP A 46 -1.58 16.62 -15.32
N ASP A 47 -2.71 17.33 -15.29
CA ASP A 47 -3.10 18.05 -14.08
C ASP A 47 -3.22 17.09 -12.88
N PRO A 48 -3.03 17.59 -11.63
CA PRO A 48 -2.99 16.72 -10.45
C PRO A 48 -4.24 15.84 -10.25
N ALA A 49 -5.42 16.25 -10.73
CA ALA A 49 -6.62 15.45 -10.61
C ALA A 49 -6.59 14.24 -11.55
N THR A 50 -6.12 14.44 -12.78
CA THR A 50 -5.92 13.36 -13.75
C THR A 50 -4.88 12.36 -13.26
N ASN A 51 -3.74 12.84 -12.73
CA ASN A 51 -2.73 11.95 -12.15
C ASN A 51 -3.29 11.12 -10.99
N SER A 52 -4.05 11.73 -10.08
CA SER A 52 -4.70 11.02 -8.98
C SER A 52 -5.63 9.93 -9.47
N GLN A 53 -6.43 10.22 -10.50
CA GLN A 53 -7.32 9.22 -11.08
C GLN A 53 -6.52 8.08 -11.72
N THR A 54 -5.46 8.37 -12.48
CA THR A 54 -4.57 7.37 -13.09
C THR A 54 -3.94 6.45 -12.04
N ILE A 55 -3.43 7.00 -10.93
CA ILE A 55 -2.84 6.20 -9.84
C ILE A 55 -3.89 5.30 -9.19
N LYS A 56 -5.11 5.81 -8.97
CA LYS A 56 -6.21 5.03 -8.41
C LYS A 56 -6.67 3.92 -9.36
N ASP A 57 -6.82 4.23 -10.64
CA ASP A 57 -7.22 3.28 -11.68
C ASP A 57 -6.18 2.17 -11.84
N LEU A 58 -4.88 2.53 -11.86
CA LEU A 58 -3.79 1.55 -11.90
C LEU A 58 -3.79 0.65 -10.66
N GLY A 59 -3.91 1.23 -9.47
CA GLY A 59 -3.97 0.45 -8.23
C GLY A 59 -5.16 -0.50 -8.19
N GLN A 60 -6.34 -0.05 -8.64
CA GLN A 60 -7.54 -0.89 -8.74
C GLN A 60 -7.41 -1.97 -9.81
N TRP A 61 -6.83 -1.65 -10.96
CA TRP A 61 -6.55 -2.61 -12.02
C TRP A 61 -5.61 -3.74 -11.55
N LEU A 62 -4.63 -3.41 -10.71
CA LEU A 62 -3.72 -4.37 -10.08
C LEU A 62 -4.34 -5.17 -8.92
N GLY A 63 -5.56 -4.82 -8.48
CA GLY A 63 -6.34 -5.59 -7.50
C GLY A 63 -6.60 -4.90 -6.16
N ALA A 64 -6.25 -3.62 -5.98
CA ALA A 64 -6.69 -2.88 -4.80
C ALA A 64 -8.21 -2.68 -4.85
N ASN A 65 -8.89 -2.86 -3.71
CA ASN A 65 -10.33 -2.55 -3.64
C ASN A 65 -10.57 -1.06 -3.47
N MET A 66 -9.67 -0.36 -2.78
CA MET A 66 -9.69 1.09 -2.62
C MET A 66 -8.27 1.63 -2.68
N VAL A 67 -8.12 2.84 -3.21
CA VAL A 67 -6.84 3.57 -3.26
C VAL A 67 -7.13 4.99 -2.80
N GLY A 68 -6.37 5.45 -1.82
CA GLY A 68 -6.52 6.78 -1.23
C GLY A 68 -5.22 7.55 -1.26
N ILE A 69 -5.35 8.86 -1.42
CA ILE A 69 -4.22 9.79 -1.48
C ILE A 69 -4.44 10.85 -0.39
N ALA A 70 -3.49 10.99 0.54
CA ALA A 70 -3.52 12.02 1.56
C ALA A 70 -2.38 13.03 1.32
N ALA A 71 -2.68 14.31 1.46
CA ALA A 71 -1.63 15.32 1.65
C ALA A 71 -1.04 15.18 3.05
N LEU A 72 0.28 15.27 3.16
CA LEU A 72 1.00 15.16 4.41
C LEU A 72 1.42 16.56 4.89
N ASP A 73 1.19 16.85 6.17
CA ASP A 73 1.78 18.03 6.82
C ASP A 73 3.31 17.99 6.75
N GLU A 74 3.94 19.17 6.67
CA GLU A 74 5.39 19.32 6.41
C GLU A 74 6.28 18.51 7.36
N THR A 75 5.89 18.37 8.63
CA THR A 75 6.66 17.62 9.64
C THR A 75 6.57 16.10 9.48
N LEU A 76 5.60 15.62 8.72
CA LEU A 76 5.37 14.21 8.43
C LEU A 76 5.95 13.78 7.08
N GLN A 77 6.37 14.72 6.24
CA GLN A 77 6.86 14.45 4.89
C GLN A 77 8.22 13.75 4.95
N PRO A 78 8.34 12.51 4.44
CA PRO A 78 9.63 11.87 4.29
C PRO A 78 10.49 12.66 3.31
N VAL A 79 11.80 12.61 3.51
CA VAL A 79 12.77 13.22 2.59
C VAL A 79 13.47 12.11 1.82
N SER A 80 13.34 12.15 0.49
CA SER A 80 14.06 11.25 -0.41
C SER A 80 15.40 11.87 -0.80
N THR A 81 16.49 11.16 -0.53
CA THR A 81 17.87 11.53 -0.87
C THR A 81 18.40 10.66 -2.02
N PRO A 82 18.84 11.24 -3.15
CA PRO A 82 19.41 10.45 -4.25
C PRO A 82 20.74 9.80 -3.86
N GLU A 83 20.98 8.57 -4.30
CA GLU A 83 22.26 7.86 -4.06
C GLU A 83 23.47 8.59 -4.66
N ALA A 84 23.29 9.38 -5.72
CA ALA A 84 24.37 10.04 -6.46
C ALA A 84 24.68 11.48 -6.01
N GLY A 85 24.25 11.90 -4.81
CA GLY A 85 24.55 13.24 -4.27
C GLY A 85 23.72 14.37 -4.88
N GLY A 86 22.49 14.06 -5.32
CA GLY A 86 21.52 15.05 -5.78
C GLY A 86 20.77 15.73 -4.62
N GLU A 87 19.93 16.71 -4.96
CA GLU A 87 19.14 17.46 -3.97
C GLU A 87 18.11 16.55 -3.28
N SER A 88 18.02 16.65 -1.96
CA SER A 88 16.99 16.00 -1.17
C SER A 88 15.63 16.65 -1.44
N ILE A 89 14.58 15.86 -1.62
CA ILE A 89 13.22 16.38 -1.84
C ILE A 89 12.27 15.81 -0.81
N ALA A 90 11.35 16.64 -0.32
CA ALA A 90 10.24 16.19 0.50
C ALA A 90 9.21 15.47 -0.37
N LEU A 91 8.53 14.48 0.22
CA LEU A 91 7.48 13.70 -0.45
C LEU A 91 6.11 14.07 0.16
N PRO A 92 5.40 15.07 -0.40
CA PRO A 92 4.23 15.68 0.25
C PRO A 92 2.95 14.85 0.20
N LEU A 93 2.89 13.79 -0.61
CA LEU A 93 1.69 12.98 -0.79
C LEU A 93 1.95 11.56 -0.30
N GLY A 94 1.01 10.99 0.46
CA GLY A 94 0.98 9.59 0.87
C GLY A 94 -0.13 8.83 0.12
N ILE A 95 0.23 7.71 -0.51
CA ILE A 95 -0.67 6.79 -1.19
C ILE A 95 -0.81 5.54 -0.34
N VAL A 96 -2.05 5.08 -0.16
CA VAL A 96 -2.37 3.82 0.53
C VAL A 96 -3.42 3.04 -0.25
N CYS A 97 -3.23 1.72 -0.32
CA CYS A 97 -4.19 0.81 -0.91
C CYS A 97 -4.90 0.02 0.20
N VAL A 98 -6.17 -0.26 0.02
CA VAL A 98 -6.93 -1.18 0.87
C VAL A 98 -7.33 -2.40 0.05
N VAL A 99 -7.00 -3.57 0.58
CA VAL A 99 -7.37 -4.87 0.02
C VAL A 99 -8.30 -5.57 1.00
N PHE A 100 -9.42 -6.06 0.50
CA PHE A 100 -10.39 -6.82 1.28
C PHE A 100 -9.90 -8.24 1.49
N SER A 101 -10.22 -8.78 2.66
CA SER A 101 -9.88 -10.15 3.02
C SER A 101 -11.13 -10.88 3.50
N ASP A 102 -11.28 -12.11 3.04
CA ASP A 102 -12.32 -13.04 3.52
C ASP A 102 -11.98 -13.60 4.90
N TYR A 103 -10.69 -13.58 5.27
CA TYR A 103 -10.17 -14.09 6.52
C TYR A 103 -9.64 -12.96 7.41
N ASP A 104 -9.82 -13.12 8.72
CA ASP A 104 -9.26 -12.18 9.69
C ASP A 104 -7.72 -12.29 9.69
N PRO A 105 -6.98 -11.22 9.32
CA PRO A 105 -5.53 -11.24 9.28
C PRO A 105 -4.86 -11.41 10.65
N GLU A 106 -5.55 -11.07 11.75
CA GLU A 106 -5.00 -11.27 13.10
C GLU A 106 -5.12 -12.72 13.58
N GLN A 107 -6.11 -13.46 13.06
CA GLN A 107 -6.37 -14.84 13.46
C GLN A 107 -5.74 -15.85 12.50
N SER A 108 -5.73 -15.54 11.21
CA SER A 108 -5.37 -16.47 10.14
C SER A 108 -3.90 -16.34 9.77
N LYS A 109 -3.04 -17.11 10.45
CA LYS A 109 -1.58 -16.90 10.33
C LYS A 109 -0.97 -17.37 9.01
N GLY A 110 -1.69 -18.14 8.21
CA GLY A 110 -1.25 -18.62 6.90
C GLY A 110 -1.60 -17.65 5.77
N MET A 111 -1.81 -18.18 4.57
CA MET A 111 -2.15 -17.38 3.39
C MET A 111 -3.49 -16.66 3.53
N GLY A 112 -4.40 -17.18 4.36
CA GLY A 112 -5.70 -16.53 4.60
C GLY A 112 -5.56 -15.11 5.11
N GLY A 113 -4.72 -14.88 6.12
CA GLY A 113 -4.49 -13.54 6.67
C GLY A 113 -3.40 -12.75 5.96
N GLN A 114 -2.45 -13.42 5.31
CA GLN A 114 -1.34 -12.74 4.65
C GLN A 114 -1.65 -12.24 3.25
N GLN A 115 -2.57 -12.88 2.53
CA GLN A 115 -2.79 -12.62 1.09
C GLN A 115 -3.08 -11.14 0.81
N ALA A 116 -3.95 -10.51 1.60
CA ALA A 116 -4.34 -9.12 1.36
C ALA A 116 -3.15 -8.15 1.57
N ALA A 117 -2.32 -8.40 2.59
CA ALA A 117 -1.10 -7.64 2.84
C ALA A 117 -0.07 -7.82 1.72
N GLN A 118 0.14 -9.06 1.27
CA GLN A 118 1.06 -9.38 0.18
C GLN A 118 0.62 -8.74 -1.15
N VAL A 119 -0.67 -8.80 -1.47
CA VAL A 119 -1.24 -8.15 -2.66
C VAL A 119 -1.04 -6.63 -2.58
N GLY A 120 -1.38 -6.02 -1.44
CA GLY A 120 -1.14 -4.59 -1.22
C GLY A 120 0.33 -4.19 -1.41
N ALA A 121 1.26 -5.01 -0.93
CA ALA A 121 2.69 -4.79 -1.11
C ALA A 121 3.11 -4.79 -2.58
N VAL A 122 2.67 -5.81 -3.33
CA VAL A 122 2.98 -5.93 -4.76
C VAL A 122 2.39 -4.76 -5.55
N ILE A 123 1.16 -4.35 -5.25
CA ILE A 123 0.51 -3.21 -5.91
C ILE A 123 1.31 -1.93 -5.70
N LEU A 124 1.66 -1.60 -4.44
CA LEU A 124 2.42 -0.39 -4.15
C LEU A 124 3.80 -0.40 -4.79
N HIS A 125 4.44 -1.56 -4.90
CA HIS A 125 5.71 -1.66 -5.60
C HIS A 125 5.59 -1.35 -7.09
N HIS A 126 4.50 -1.79 -7.74
CA HIS A 126 4.21 -1.43 -9.12
C HIS A 126 3.90 0.06 -9.27
N LEU A 127 3.10 0.65 -8.36
CA LEU A 127 2.83 2.08 -8.36
C LEU A 127 4.12 2.89 -8.19
N ARG A 128 5.01 2.47 -7.28
CA ARG A 128 6.33 3.10 -7.09
C ARG A 128 7.13 3.06 -8.39
N ALA A 129 7.25 1.90 -9.02
CA ALA A 129 7.98 1.75 -10.28
C ALA A 129 7.40 2.63 -11.39
N TYR A 130 6.06 2.71 -11.50
CA TYR A 130 5.39 3.58 -12.46
C TYR A 130 5.71 5.06 -12.21
N ILE A 131 5.63 5.53 -10.97
CA ILE A 131 5.95 6.92 -10.60
C ILE A 131 7.42 7.26 -10.91
N LEU A 132 8.34 6.35 -10.61
CA LEU A 132 9.76 6.52 -10.93
C LEU A 132 9.99 6.63 -12.45
N GLU A 133 9.27 5.84 -13.25
CA GLU A 133 9.34 5.88 -14.72
C GLU A 133 8.78 7.19 -15.28
N LEU A 134 7.81 7.82 -14.60
CA LEU A 134 7.30 9.16 -14.96
C LEU A 134 8.30 10.28 -14.62
N GLY A 135 9.41 9.97 -13.93
CA GLY A 135 10.43 10.93 -13.54
C GLY A 135 10.18 11.63 -12.20
N PHE A 136 9.34 11.04 -11.35
CA PHE A 136 9.02 11.51 -10.00
C PHE A 136 9.60 10.57 -8.94
N ARG A 137 9.87 11.08 -7.74
CA ARG A 137 10.35 10.28 -6.61
C ARG A 137 9.19 9.60 -5.90
N ALA A 138 9.44 8.38 -5.48
CA ALA A 138 8.49 7.61 -4.68
C ALA A 138 9.23 6.64 -3.74
N SER A 139 8.90 6.71 -2.46
CA SER A 139 9.56 5.95 -1.40
C SER A 139 8.54 5.40 -0.42
N PHE A 140 8.80 4.23 0.15
CA PHE A 140 7.96 3.72 1.24
C PHE A 140 8.26 4.48 2.54
N SER A 141 7.25 4.60 3.38
CA SER A 141 7.32 5.33 4.64
C SER A 141 6.84 4.46 5.80
N ASP A 142 7.38 4.72 6.99
CA ASP A 142 6.95 4.14 8.26
C ASP A 142 5.70 4.82 8.85
N LEU A 143 5.06 5.72 8.09
CA LEU A 143 3.77 6.29 8.46
C LEU A 143 2.74 5.19 8.70
N ASP A 144 1.94 5.36 9.75
CA ASP A 144 0.89 4.41 10.08
C ASP A 144 -0.21 4.44 9.00
N SER A 145 -0.37 3.30 8.32
CA SER A 145 -1.22 3.19 7.14
C SER A 145 -2.70 3.38 7.42
N ALA A 146 -3.17 2.97 8.60
CA ALA A 146 -4.55 3.21 9.01
C ALA A 146 -4.84 4.70 9.19
N THR A 147 -3.88 5.48 9.71
CA THR A 147 -3.99 6.95 9.80
C THR A 147 -4.09 7.58 8.42
N VAL A 148 -3.22 7.17 7.50
CA VAL A 148 -3.21 7.70 6.13
C VAL A 148 -4.50 7.32 5.40
N ALA A 149 -5.00 6.10 5.58
CA ALA A 149 -6.26 5.64 4.97
C ALA A 149 -7.48 6.40 5.49
N GLU A 150 -7.52 6.72 6.78
CA GLU A 150 -8.56 7.56 7.38
C GLU A 150 -8.47 9.00 6.86
N ALA A 151 -7.26 9.58 6.80
CA ALA A 151 -7.03 10.91 6.23
C ALA A 151 -7.42 10.99 4.74
N ALA A 152 -7.24 9.90 3.99
CA ALA A 152 -7.67 9.76 2.60
C ALA A 152 -9.15 9.33 2.45
N ALA A 153 -9.94 9.40 3.53
CA ALA A 153 -11.37 9.11 3.57
C ALA A 153 -11.77 7.69 3.11
N LEU A 154 -10.87 6.70 3.24
CA LEU A 154 -11.17 5.30 2.89
C LEU A 154 -11.94 4.55 3.98
N GLY A 155 -11.94 5.08 5.21
CA GLY A 155 -12.55 4.44 6.36
C GLY A 155 -12.29 5.22 7.65
N HIS A 156 -12.48 4.56 8.77
CA HIS A 156 -12.15 5.05 10.11
C HIS A 156 -11.52 3.93 10.92
N ARG A 157 -10.81 4.26 11.99
CA ARG A 157 -10.32 3.23 12.92
C ARG A 157 -11.37 2.78 13.92
N ASN A 158 -11.39 1.47 14.18
CA ASN A 158 -12.12 0.92 15.31
C ASN A 158 -11.32 1.06 16.62
N GLN A 159 -11.91 0.60 17.73
CA GLN A 159 -11.29 0.65 19.05
C GLN A 159 -9.99 -0.18 19.17
N ASN A 160 -9.79 -1.14 18.26
CA ASN A 160 -8.60 -1.97 18.20
C ASN A 160 -7.52 -1.38 17.27
N GLY A 161 -7.73 -0.19 16.72
CA GLY A 161 -6.81 0.46 15.79
C GLY A 161 -6.86 -0.07 14.36
N GLN A 162 -7.80 -0.96 14.04
CA GLN A 162 -7.94 -1.53 12.69
C GLN A 162 -8.76 -0.60 11.80
N LEU A 163 -8.40 -0.54 10.51
CA LEU A 163 -9.18 0.21 9.52
C LEU A 163 -10.50 -0.50 9.21
N VAL A 164 -11.61 0.20 9.41
CA VAL A 164 -12.95 -0.23 9.02
C VAL A 164 -13.43 0.63 7.86
N THR A 165 -13.72 -0.03 6.74
CA THR A 165 -14.24 0.62 5.53
C THR A 165 -15.76 0.52 5.47
N ARG A 166 -16.40 1.27 4.57
CA ARG A 166 -17.87 1.16 4.34
C ARG A 166 -18.27 -0.08 3.54
N SER A 167 -17.32 -0.98 3.26
CA SER A 167 -17.55 -2.19 2.48
C SER A 167 -18.37 -3.23 3.23
N LYS A 168 -18.98 -4.15 2.48
CA LYS A 168 -19.59 -5.38 3.02
C LYS A 168 -18.57 -6.47 3.35
N SER A 169 -17.29 -6.27 2.99
CA SER A 169 -16.23 -7.20 3.32
C SER A 169 -16.03 -7.27 4.84
N PRO A 170 -15.88 -8.47 5.42
CA PRO A 170 -15.70 -8.62 6.86
C PRO A 170 -14.37 -8.03 7.34
N HIS A 171 -13.33 -8.05 6.50
CA HIS A 171 -12.00 -7.53 6.83
C HIS A 171 -11.44 -6.66 5.72
N SER A 172 -10.59 -5.71 6.10
CA SER A 172 -9.89 -4.76 5.23
C SER A 172 -8.46 -4.58 5.73
N VAL A 173 -7.49 -4.73 4.84
CA VAL A 173 -6.07 -4.54 5.16
C VAL A 173 -5.57 -3.33 4.40
N ALA A 174 -5.08 -2.34 5.15
CA ALA A 174 -4.35 -1.22 4.57
C ALA A 174 -2.91 -1.65 4.29
N SER A 175 -2.43 -1.44 3.06
CA SER A 175 -1.03 -1.58 2.71
C SER A 175 -0.18 -0.60 3.51
N TYR A 176 1.15 -0.74 3.49
CA TYR A 176 2.04 0.34 3.93
C TYR A 176 1.86 1.62 3.10
N VAL A 177 2.58 2.70 3.43
CA VAL A 177 2.40 4.00 2.78
C VAL A 177 3.49 4.23 1.74
N LEU A 178 3.08 4.59 0.51
CA LEU A 178 3.97 5.04 -0.55
C LEU A 178 3.91 6.57 -0.62
N CYS A 179 5.00 7.24 -0.30
CA CYS A 179 5.11 8.69 -0.39
C CYS A 179 5.70 9.12 -1.74
N THR A 180 5.27 10.26 -2.29
CA THR A 180 5.75 10.75 -3.60
C THR A 180 5.75 12.28 -3.73
N ASP A 181 6.55 12.79 -4.66
CA ASP A 181 6.54 14.16 -5.16
C ASP A 181 5.74 14.33 -6.48
N LEU A 182 5.14 13.25 -7.02
CA LEU A 182 4.23 13.32 -8.15
C LEU A 182 3.05 14.26 -7.79
N PRO A 183 2.75 15.28 -8.60
CA PRO A 183 1.60 16.14 -8.35
C PRO A 183 0.30 15.35 -8.40
N LEU A 184 -0.36 15.22 -7.25
CA LEU A 184 -1.63 14.50 -7.09
C LEU A 184 -2.63 15.38 -6.34
N ALA A 185 -3.89 15.36 -6.79
CA ALA A 185 -5.00 15.89 -6.01
C ALA A 185 -5.34 14.93 -4.85
N PRO A 186 -5.17 15.33 -3.58
CA PRO A 186 -5.42 14.46 -2.44
C PRO A 186 -6.92 14.35 -2.13
N ASP A 187 -7.32 13.21 -1.56
CA ASP A 187 -8.67 12.97 -1.02
C ASP A 187 -8.90 13.66 0.33
N GLY A 188 -7.82 13.89 1.07
CA GLY A 188 -7.83 14.60 2.34
C GLY A 188 -6.42 14.92 2.84
N ARG A 189 -6.31 15.26 4.12
CA ARG A 189 -5.03 15.70 4.71
C ARG A 189 -4.77 14.97 6.01
N LEU A 190 -3.54 14.50 6.17
CA LEU A 190 -3.00 14.01 7.42
C LEU A 190 -2.27 15.15 8.11
N ASN A 191 -2.84 15.62 9.22
CA ASN A 191 -2.22 16.68 10.02
C ASN A 191 -1.28 16.08 11.07
N ALA A 192 -0.28 16.85 11.48
CA ALA A 192 0.52 16.50 12.65
C ALA A 192 -0.34 16.55 13.93
N SER A 193 -0.16 15.55 14.80
CA SER A 193 -0.83 15.44 16.10
C SER A 193 -0.34 16.45 17.13
#